data_AF-A0A386CAB7-F1
#
_entry.id   AF-A0A386CAB7-F1
#
_cell.length_a   1.000
_cell.length_b   1.000
_cell.length_c   1.000
_cell.angle_alpha   90.00
_cell.angle_beta   90.00
_cell.angle_gamma   90.00
#
_symmetry.space_group_name_H-M   'P 1'
#
loop_
_entity.id
_entity.type
_entity.pdbx_description
1 polymer ?
#
loop_
_entity_poly.entity_id
_entity_poly.type
_entity_poly.pdbx_seq_one_letter_code
_entity_poly.pdbx_strand_id
1 'polypeptide(L)'
;ELLFHGNRYRVARGDINFSNPFRLDPVINVEATTTIQQYEITLNFTGPSSKLTLAYRSDPPLPGNDIVTPARTRSNQRGGHRA
;
A
#
# COMPACT_ATOMS: atom_id res chain seq x y z
N GLU A 1 -7.66 -12.63 -0.45
CA GLU A 1 -6.21 -12.40 -0.48
C GLU A 1 -5.94 -11.09 -1.23
N LEU A 2 -4.88 -10.37 -0.86
CA LEU A 2 -4.50 -9.07 -1.42
C LEU A 2 -3.19 -9.22 -2.20
N LEU A 3 -3.11 -8.64 -3.39
CA LEU A 3 -1.87 -8.56 -4.15
C LEU A 3 -1.28 -7.16 -3.97
N PHE A 4 -0.07 -7.09 -3.39
CA PHE A 4 0.61 -5.82 -3.16
C PHE A 4 2.11 -5.98 -3.43
N HIS A 5 2.65 -5.11 -4.31
CA HIS A 5 4.05 -5.16 -4.76
C HIS A 5 4.51 -6.57 -5.19
N GLY A 6 3.65 -7.32 -5.89
CA GLY A 6 3.96 -8.68 -6.37
C GLY A 6 3.88 -9.77 -5.31
N ASN A 7 3.65 -9.43 -4.04
CA ASN A 7 3.47 -10.38 -2.95
C ASN A 7 1.99 -10.61 -2.64
N ARG A 8 1.65 -11.84 -2.28
CA ARG A 8 0.31 -12.21 -1.84
C ARG A 8 0.23 -12.08 -0.32
N TYR A 9 -0.71 -11.28 0.13
CA TYR A 9 -1.04 -11.10 1.54
C TYR A 9 -2.37 -11.76 1.85
N ARG A 10 -2.42 -12.48 2.96
CA ARG A 10 -3.66 -12.95 3.56
C ARG A 10 -4.31 -11.78 4.29
N VAL A 11 -5.57 -11.49 3.99
CA VAL A 11 -6.32 -10.47 4.75
C VAL A 11 -6.66 -11.07 6.11
N ALA A 12 -6.15 -10.46 7.18
CA ALA A 12 -6.41 -10.86 8.55
C ALA A 12 -7.70 -10.21 9.08
N ARG A 13 -7.89 -8.93 8.78
CA ARG A 13 -9.08 -8.15 9.12
C ARG A 13 -9.37 -7.14 8.02
N GLY A 14 -10.64 -6.86 7.76
CA GLY A 14 -11.02 -5.80 6.84
C GLY A 14 -12.43 -5.29 7.11
N ASP A 15 -12.58 -3.98 7.21
CA ASP A 15 -13.85 -3.28 7.16
C ASP A 15 -13.80 -2.13 6.15
N ILE A 16 -14.94 -1.93 5.49
CA ILE A 16 -15.15 -0.86 4.51
C ILE A 16 -16.46 -0.18 4.89
N ASN A 17 -16.38 1.11 5.19
CA ASN A 17 -17.53 1.88 5.63
C ASN A 17 -17.90 2.96 4.60
N PHE A 18 -19.14 2.91 4.13
CA PHE A 18 -19.74 3.89 3.23
C PHE A 18 -20.57 4.91 4.04
N SER A 19 -19.90 5.68 4.88
CA SER A 19 -20.57 6.59 5.81
C SER A 19 -21.20 7.81 5.13
N ASN A 20 -20.79 8.15 3.91
CA ASN A 20 -21.35 9.24 3.12
C ASN A 20 -22.15 8.71 1.91
N PRO A 21 -23.48 8.78 1.90
CA PRO A 21 -24.29 8.28 0.79
C PRO A 21 -24.19 9.13 -0.48
N PHE A 22 -23.65 10.36 -0.39
CA PHE A 22 -23.51 11.28 -1.52
C PHE A 22 -22.08 11.32 -2.09
N ARG A 23 -21.14 10.59 -1.50
CA ARG A 23 -19.75 10.53 -1.98
C ARG A 23 -19.24 9.10 -1.97
N LEU A 24 -18.73 8.66 -3.11
CA LEU A 24 -18.03 7.38 -3.23
C LEU A 24 -16.59 7.51 -2.71
N ASP A 25 -16.45 7.74 -1.40
CA ASP A 25 -15.17 7.76 -0.71
C ASP A 25 -15.26 6.95 0.60
N PRO A 26 -15.32 5.61 0.51
CA PRO A 26 -15.44 4.78 1.69
C PRO A 26 -14.21 4.89 2.58
N VAL A 27 -14.41 4.76 3.89
CA VAL A 27 -13.32 4.60 4.85
C VAL A 27 -12.93 3.13 4.88
N ILE A 28 -11.67 2.86 4.60
CA ILE A 28 -11.10 1.52 4.53
C ILE A 28 -10.24 1.31 5.78
N ASN A 29 -10.39 0.15 6.40
CA ASN A 29 -9.52 -0.34 7.46
C ASN A 29 -9.22 -1.81 7.22
N VAL A 30 -8.03 -2.12 6.71
CA VAL A 30 -7.64 -3.48 6.31
C VAL A 30 -6.26 -3.79 6.86
N GLU A 31 -6.18 -4.93 7.54
CA GLU A 31 -4.93 -5.56 7.96
C GLU A 31 -4.68 -6.80 7.10
N ALA A 32 -3.48 -6.91 6.56
CA ALA A 32 -3.07 -8.06 5.76
C ALA A 32 -1.68 -8.53 6.16
N THR A 33 -1.49 -9.84 6.21
CA THR A 33 -0.23 -10.47 6.63
C THR A 33 0.35 -11.33 5.51
N THR A 34 1.67 -11.43 5.47
CA THR A 34 2.36 -12.40 4.61
C THR A 34 3.62 -12.88 5.31
N THR A 35 4.15 -14.00 4.86
CA THR A 35 5.44 -14.52 5.31
C THR A 35 6.40 -14.49 4.14
N ILE A 36 7.48 -13.73 4.28
CA ILE A 36 8.58 -13.70 3.31
C ILE A 36 9.84 -14.20 4.00
N GLN A 37 10.36 -15.34 3.53
CA GLN A 37 11.45 -16.05 4.18
C GLN A 37 11.10 -16.39 5.64
N GLN A 38 11.77 -15.76 6.60
CA GLN A 38 11.58 -15.94 8.05
C GLN A 38 10.84 -14.77 8.72
N TYR A 39 10.38 -13.79 7.94
CA TYR A 39 9.75 -12.57 8.45
C TYR A 39 8.23 -12.63 8.25
N GLU A 40 7.50 -12.37 9.33
CA GLU A 40 6.08 -12.04 9.25
C GLU A 40 5.94 -10.54 8.97
N ILE A 41 5.28 -10.20 7.86
CA ILE A 41 5.04 -8.82 7.45
C ILE A 41 3.56 -8.53 7.61
N THR A 42 3.24 -7.49 8.36
CA THR A 42 1.89 -6.96 8.53
C THR A 42 1.77 -5.61 7.82
N LEU A 43 0.76 -5.48 6.96
CA LEU A 43 0.38 -4.22 6.31
C LEU A 43 -0.96 -3.74 6.89
N ASN A 44 -1.03 -2.45 7.18
CA ASN A 44 -2.24 -1.77 7.64
C ASN A 44 -2.59 -0.63 6.70
N PHE A 45 -3.75 -0.75 6.07
CA PHE A 45 -4.36 0.27 5.23
C PHE A 45 -5.48 0.95 6.02
N THR A 46 -5.39 2.25 6.21
CA THR A 46 -6.38 2.99 7.00
C THR A 46 -6.70 4.34 6.38
N GLY A 47 -7.98 4.70 6.36
CA GLY A 47 -8.48 6.03 5.99
C GLY A 47 -9.43 6.03 4.79
N PRO A 48 -9.86 7.21 4.34
CA PRO A 48 -10.69 7.35 3.14
C PRO A 48 -9.98 6.77 1.91
N SER A 49 -10.72 6.17 1.00
CA SER A 49 -10.18 5.62 -0.25
C SER A 49 -9.40 6.66 -1.08
N SER A 50 -9.79 7.94 -0.99
CA SER A 50 -9.12 9.07 -1.62
C SER A 50 -7.77 9.46 -0.99
N LYS A 51 -7.55 9.07 0.29
CA LYS A 51 -6.37 9.41 1.08
C LYS A 51 -5.98 8.27 2.00
N LEU A 52 -5.74 7.11 1.40
CA LEU A 52 -5.40 5.90 2.13
C LEU A 52 -3.97 6.01 2.70
N THR A 53 -3.81 5.69 3.98
CA THR A 53 -2.50 5.61 4.64
C THR A 53 -2.07 4.16 4.74
N LEU A 54 -0.80 3.89 4.44
CA LEU A 54 -0.18 2.58 4.58
C LEU A 54 0.86 2.60 5.70
N ALA A 55 0.70 1.70 6.67
CA ALA A 55 1.72 1.37 7.66
C ALA A 55 2.16 -0.09 7.49
N TYR A 56 3.43 -0.37 7.79
CA TYR A 56 3.96 -1.74 7.73
C TYR A 56 4.78 -2.07 8.97
N ARG A 57 4.83 -3.35 9.32
CA ARG A 57 5.68 -3.91 10.38
C ARG A 57 6.21 -5.27 9.96
N SER A 58 7.41 -5.61 10.42
CA SER A 58 7.98 -6.95 10.31
C SER A 58 8.32 -7.52 11.68
N ASP A 59 8.24 -8.84 11.83
CA ASP A 59 8.72 -9.59 12.99
C ASP A 59 9.54 -10.82 12.52
N PRO A 60 10.86 -10.93 12.84
CA PRO A 60 11.70 -9.91 13.49
C PRO A 60 11.77 -8.58 12.71
N PRO A 61 12.10 -7.44 13.34
CA PRO A 61 12.19 -6.17 12.61
C PRO A 61 13.27 -6.25 11.54
N LEU A 62 12.89 -6.01 10.28
CA LEU A 62 13.83 -5.98 9.17
C LEU A 62 14.91 -4.92 9.44
N PRO A 63 16.21 -5.25 9.27
CA PRO A 63 17.26 -4.24 9.33
C PRO A 63 16.94 -3.17 8.28
N GLY A 64 16.84 -1.92 8.74
CA GLY A 64 16.05 -0.88 8.09
C GLY A 64 16.28 -0.71 6.58
N ASN A 65 15.15 -0.51 5.88
CA ASN A 65 15.01 0.27 4.64
C ASN A 65 14.76 -0.44 3.29
N ASP A 66 14.49 -1.73 3.22
CA ASP A 66 14.25 -2.39 1.91
C ASP A 66 12.79 -2.54 1.46
N ILE A 67 11.82 -1.94 2.16
CA ILE A 67 10.40 -2.07 1.76
C ILE A 67 9.77 -0.68 1.57
N VAL A 68 9.66 -0.29 0.30
CA VAL A 68 8.94 0.86 -0.29
C VAL A 68 9.72 2.19 -0.38
N THR A 69 10.46 2.38 -1.47
CA THR A 69 10.55 3.72 -2.08
C THR A 69 9.46 3.80 -3.16
N PRO A 70 8.48 4.72 -3.09
CA PRO A 70 7.61 4.95 -4.23
C PRO A 70 8.49 5.46 -5.37
N ALA A 71 8.56 4.68 -6.46
CA ALA A 71 9.28 5.07 -7.67
C ALA A 71 8.66 6.38 -8.18
N ARG A 72 9.39 7.48 -8.03
CA ARG A 72 9.02 8.78 -8.58
C ARG A 72 8.94 8.63 -10.11
N THR A 73 7.73 8.72 -10.65
CA THR A 73 7.47 8.70 -12.09
C THR A 73 8.37 9.71 -12.79
N ARG A 74 9.29 9.24 -13.63
CA ARG A 74 9.99 10.09 -14.59
C ARG A 74 8.99 10.43 -15.71
N SER A 75 8.34 11.58 -15.61
CA SER A 75 7.65 12.17 -16.75
C SER A 75 8.69 12.62 -17.77
N ASN A 76 8.86 11.80 -18.81
CA ASN A 76 9.55 12.15 -20.04
C ASN A 76 8.68 13.13 -20.83
N GLN A 77 9.18 14.33 -21.14
CA GLN A 77 8.66 15.13 -22.23
C GLN A 77 9.82 15.53 -23.14
N ARG A 78 9.96 14.73 -24.21
CA ARG A 78 10.81 14.98 -25.37
C ARG A 78 10.24 16.13 -26.22
N GLY A 79 11.15 16.88 -26.84
CA GLY A 79 10.92 17.70 -28.04
C GLY A 79 11.31 19.17 -27.83
N GLY A 80 12.20 19.79 -28.62
CA GLY A 80 12.85 19.33 -29.84
C GLY A 80 13.88 20.33 -30.38
N HIS A 81 14.69 19.81 -31.29
CA HIS A 81 15.36 20.40 -32.45
C HIS A 81 15.89 21.86 -32.44
N ARG A 82 17.23 21.90 -32.63
CA ARG A 82 18.00 22.72 -33.60
C ARG A 82 17.85 24.25 -33.56
N ALA A 83 18.99 24.91 -33.34
CA ALA A 83 19.81 25.49 -34.41
C ALA A 83 21.25 25.65 -33.91
#